data_AF-Q4SMT4-F1
#
_entry.id   AF-Q4SMT4-F1
#
_cell.length_a   1.000
_cell.length_b   1.000
_cell.length_c   1.000
_cell.angle_alpha   90.00
_cell.angle_beta   90.00
_cell.angle_gamma   90.00
#
_symmetry.space_group_name_H-M   'P 1'
#
loop_
_entity.id
_entity.type
_entity.pdbx_description
1 polymer ?
#
loop_
_entity_poly.entity_id
_entity_poly.type
_entity_poly.pdbx_seq_one_letter_code
_entity_poly.pdbx_strand_id
1 'polypeptide(L)'
;CGSTGCLGLARFLSDCQSCLVFSGTPPSLARAPGEFGWCVQNESCLPVSERSACRVDQISGAYGWWGERTLFLTSLHSCRTENYVPGLHLLTFQHPRNDSQPDKVSILRSTTIILSPTTEMDVALQFRGFIHPLWGAPPPASAPTETVSMWARIQRLHFEARMASGPNSSQLEVVGRWTAQQEKELKLLSRADGTKLFSNLTRGNHYLVQAEGYLNNSGSGQASEMALIWNRTLPGGSEISFLFLEPYRSGSCSEYMSCLACLSDQSCGWCSSVSRCLLRNSADTCPEEDGDLKGEGWRHLLLAPQHCPLCEEYRDCSACTQDPYCEWQINSSKKGDYQCSRRGRLDGSIRDPKGCPKVCNQRKTCGECLSNSSQCAWCESAQACFYFAAYLTKYPYGECRDWYDSVHSVPQCKQCSALNTCTECLRTFQCGWCGDYNNPTIG
;
A
#
# COMPACT_ATOMS: atom_id res chain seq x y z
N CYS A 1 -8.54 -30.30 -8.61
CA CYS A 1 -8.77 -29.84 -9.99
C CYS A 1 -7.97 -30.69 -10.95
N GLY A 2 -8.62 -31.61 -11.67
CA GLY A 2 -7.99 -32.43 -12.70
C GLY A 2 -8.05 -31.72 -14.06
N SER A 3 -6.89 -31.63 -14.72
CA SER A 3 -6.63 -31.47 -16.17
C SER A 3 -7.33 -30.40 -17.01
N THR A 4 -8.23 -29.56 -16.48
CA THR A 4 -8.63 -28.31 -17.14
C THR A 4 -8.05 -27.17 -16.32
N GLY A 5 -6.95 -26.59 -16.79
CA GLY A 5 -6.31 -25.49 -16.06
C GLY A 5 -7.29 -24.32 -15.84
N CYS A 6 -7.01 -23.49 -14.83
CA CYS A 6 -7.95 -22.50 -14.31
C CYS A 6 -8.44 -21.53 -15.40
N LEU A 7 -9.61 -21.80 -15.97
CA LEU A 7 -10.22 -20.98 -17.02
C LEU A 7 -10.45 -19.55 -16.50
N GLY A 8 -9.71 -18.62 -17.10
CA GLY A 8 -9.72 -17.23 -16.75
C GLY A 8 -9.02 -16.88 -15.44
N LEU A 9 -7.94 -17.60 -15.09
CA LEU A 9 -6.95 -17.12 -14.11
C LEU A 9 -6.46 -15.71 -14.47
N ALA A 10 -6.26 -15.42 -15.76
CA ALA A 10 -5.73 -14.16 -16.26
C ALA A 10 -6.47 -12.92 -15.70
N ARG A 11 -7.79 -12.97 -15.50
CA ARG A 11 -8.57 -11.84 -14.97
C ARG A 11 -8.26 -11.48 -13.50
N PHE A 12 -7.65 -12.41 -12.76
CA PHE A 12 -7.27 -12.23 -11.36
C PHE A 12 -5.80 -11.82 -11.20
N LEU A 13 -5.01 -11.87 -12.28
CA LEU A 13 -3.62 -11.45 -12.28
C LEU A 13 -3.57 -9.94 -12.55
N SER A 14 -3.39 -9.16 -11.48
CA SER A 14 -3.51 -7.69 -11.47
C SER A 14 -2.22 -6.95 -11.82
N ASP A 15 -1.12 -7.64 -12.07
CA ASP A 15 0.15 -7.04 -12.46
C ASP A 15 0.91 -7.89 -13.50
N CYS A 16 1.84 -7.23 -14.19
CA CYS A 16 2.64 -7.82 -15.26
C CYS A 16 3.45 -9.03 -14.80
N GLN A 17 4.06 -8.97 -13.62
CA GLN A 17 4.94 -10.03 -13.14
C GLN A 17 4.13 -11.28 -12.79
N SER A 18 3.03 -11.11 -12.03
CA SER A 18 2.10 -12.21 -11.77
C SER A 18 1.54 -12.80 -13.07
N CYS A 19 1.13 -11.97 -14.03
CA CYS A 19 0.62 -12.42 -15.33
C CYS A 19 1.60 -13.38 -16.03
N LEU A 20 2.89 -13.04 -16.04
CA LEU A 20 3.89 -13.80 -16.78
C LEU A 20 4.51 -14.96 -15.99
N VAL A 21 4.57 -14.90 -14.66
CA VAL A 21 5.03 -16.04 -13.83
C VAL A 21 4.09 -17.25 -13.99
N PHE A 22 2.78 -16.99 -14.10
CA PHE A 22 1.76 -18.02 -14.30
C PHE A 22 1.52 -18.42 -15.77
N SER A 23 2.28 -17.83 -16.71
CA SER A 23 2.23 -18.12 -18.14
C SER A 23 3.04 -19.38 -18.51
N GLY A 24 2.56 -20.17 -19.47
CA GLY A 24 3.30 -21.28 -20.08
C GLY A 24 2.94 -22.68 -19.57
N THR A 25 3.59 -23.69 -20.15
CA THR A 25 3.39 -25.11 -19.80
C THR A 25 4.15 -25.50 -18.52
N PRO A 26 3.72 -26.53 -17.76
CA PRO A 26 4.24 -26.80 -16.43
C PRO A 26 5.59 -27.53 -16.46
N PRO A 27 6.60 -27.06 -15.71
CA PRO A 27 7.70 -27.93 -15.30
C PRO A 27 7.69 -28.25 -13.80
N SER A 28 6.89 -27.56 -12.97
CA SER A 28 6.83 -27.83 -11.50
C SER A 28 5.76 -27.05 -10.72
N LEU A 29 5.31 -25.88 -11.20
CA LEU A 29 4.28 -25.06 -10.56
C LEU A 29 2.91 -25.19 -11.25
N ALA A 30 1.82 -25.01 -10.50
CA ALA A 30 0.47 -24.95 -11.04
C ALA A 30 0.30 -23.70 -11.92
N ARG A 31 0.54 -23.83 -13.24
CA ARG A 31 0.34 -22.79 -14.25
C ARG A 31 -1.00 -22.97 -14.96
N ALA A 32 -1.49 -21.89 -15.57
CA ALA A 32 -2.68 -21.96 -16.42
C ALA A 32 -2.39 -22.72 -17.72
N PRO A 33 -3.41 -23.25 -18.42
CA PRO A 33 -3.21 -23.89 -19.70
C PRO A 33 -3.11 -22.79 -20.78
N GLY A 34 -1.88 -22.40 -21.15
CA GLY A 34 -1.63 -21.46 -22.25
C GLY A 34 -0.59 -20.39 -21.94
N GLU A 35 -0.22 -19.65 -22.98
CA GLU A 35 0.66 -18.49 -22.85
C GLU A 35 -0.16 -17.22 -22.63
N PHE A 36 0.22 -16.45 -21.63
CA PHE A 36 -0.32 -15.12 -21.33
C PHE A 36 0.66 -14.02 -21.70
N GLY A 37 0.11 -12.85 -21.97
CA GLY A 37 0.85 -11.61 -22.07
C GLY A 37 0.13 -10.47 -21.35
N TRP A 38 0.89 -9.43 -21.03
CA TRP A 38 0.42 -8.26 -20.31
C TRP A 38 0.23 -7.08 -21.25
N CYS A 39 -0.99 -6.52 -21.26
CA CYS A 39 -1.31 -5.29 -21.96
C CYS A 39 -1.04 -4.09 -21.05
N VAL A 40 0.07 -3.37 -21.28
CA VAL A 40 0.55 -2.31 -20.38
C VAL A 40 -0.49 -1.22 -20.17
N GLN A 41 -1.08 -0.71 -21.25
CA GLN A 41 -1.98 0.44 -21.18
C GLN A 41 -3.39 0.12 -20.65
N ASN A 42 -3.83 -1.14 -20.77
CA ASN A 42 -5.10 -1.60 -20.23
C ASN A 42 -4.95 -2.25 -18.85
N GLU A 43 -3.72 -2.45 -18.39
CA GLU A 43 -3.39 -3.11 -17.12
C GLU A 43 -4.06 -4.49 -17.00
N SER A 44 -4.03 -5.25 -18.09
CA SER A 44 -4.75 -6.52 -18.19
C SER A 44 -3.86 -7.66 -18.67
N CYS A 45 -4.00 -8.80 -18.00
CA CYS A 45 -3.41 -10.05 -18.42
C CYS A 45 -4.37 -10.73 -19.41
N LEU A 46 -3.86 -11.09 -20.60
CA LEU A 46 -4.65 -11.67 -21.68
C LEU A 46 -3.95 -12.92 -22.25
N PRO A 47 -4.68 -13.92 -22.75
CA PRO A 47 -4.12 -14.95 -23.61
C PRO A 47 -3.38 -14.34 -24.80
N VAL A 48 -2.24 -14.92 -25.19
CA VAL A 48 -1.48 -14.45 -26.37
C VAL A 48 -2.33 -14.51 -27.65
N SER A 49 -3.26 -15.47 -27.75
CA SER A 49 -4.26 -15.56 -28.83
C SER A 49 -5.18 -14.34 -28.92
N GLU A 50 -5.38 -13.62 -27.82
CA GLU A 50 -6.23 -12.44 -27.71
C GLU A 50 -5.43 -11.13 -27.73
N ARG A 51 -4.17 -11.15 -28.19
CA ARG A 51 -3.31 -9.96 -28.29
C ARG A 51 -3.99 -8.77 -29.00
N SER A 52 -4.85 -9.01 -29.98
CA SER A 52 -5.61 -7.96 -30.69
C SER A 52 -6.63 -7.22 -29.82
N ALA A 53 -6.98 -7.74 -28.64
CA ALA A 53 -7.80 -7.06 -27.65
C ALA A 53 -7.00 -6.02 -26.84
N CYS A 54 -5.66 -6.11 -26.84
CA CYS A 54 -4.80 -5.09 -26.25
C CYS A 54 -4.72 -3.87 -27.17
N ARG A 55 -5.72 -3.01 -27.09
CA ARG A 55 -5.78 -1.73 -27.82
C ARG A 55 -6.38 -0.66 -26.94
N VAL A 56 -6.01 0.58 -27.22
CA VAL A 56 -6.59 1.79 -26.61
C VAL A 56 -7.06 2.68 -27.75
N ASP A 57 -8.33 3.07 -27.70
CA ASP A 57 -8.92 3.96 -28.69
C ASP A 57 -8.42 5.40 -28.52
N GLN A 58 -8.45 6.17 -29.59
CA GLN A 58 -8.04 7.58 -29.57
C GLN A 58 -9.08 8.45 -28.86
N ILE A 59 -8.61 9.48 -28.15
CA ILE A 59 -9.48 10.54 -27.60
C ILE A 59 -9.16 11.84 -28.31
N SER A 60 -10.18 12.48 -28.87
CA SER A 60 -10.06 13.75 -29.60
C SER A 60 -8.95 13.74 -30.66
N GLY A 61 -8.87 12.63 -31.42
CA GLY A 61 -7.90 12.42 -32.51
C GLY A 61 -6.46 12.16 -32.07
N ALA A 62 -6.19 12.06 -30.75
CA ALA A 62 -4.86 11.77 -30.23
C ALA A 62 -4.77 10.32 -29.73
N TYR A 63 -3.72 9.62 -30.15
CA TYR A 63 -3.21 8.44 -29.45
C TYR A 63 -2.35 8.86 -28.26
N GLY A 64 -2.17 7.96 -27.30
CA GLY A 64 -1.52 8.26 -26.02
C GLY A 64 -0.08 8.75 -26.15
N TRP A 65 0.46 9.25 -25.04
CA TRP A 65 1.85 9.73 -24.97
C TRP A 65 2.87 8.63 -25.34
N TRP A 66 2.52 7.36 -25.12
CA TRP A 66 3.32 6.19 -25.50
C TRP A 66 3.39 5.91 -27.01
N GLY A 67 2.57 6.59 -27.83
CA GLY A 67 2.53 6.43 -29.29
C GLY A 67 1.28 5.73 -29.82
N GLU A 68 1.31 5.34 -31.09
CA GLU A 68 0.15 4.79 -31.81
C GLU A 68 -0.22 3.36 -31.40
N ARG A 69 0.75 2.59 -30.92
CA ARG A 69 0.58 1.18 -30.58
C ARG A 69 0.69 0.97 -29.08
N THR A 70 -0.18 0.12 -28.56
CA THR A 70 -0.09 -0.43 -27.21
C THR A 70 1.04 -1.44 -27.11
N LEU A 71 1.60 -1.60 -25.91
CA LEU A 71 2.62 -2.60 -25.61
C LEU A 71 2.00 -3.87 -25.04
N PHE A 72 2.34 -5.00 -25.66
CA PHE A 72 1.93 -6.34 -25.21
C PHE A 72 3.16 -7.18 -24.87
N LEU A 73 3.42 -7.31 -23.57
CA LEU A 73 4.63 -7.93 -23.03
C LEU A 73 4.42 -9.42 -22.79
N THR A 74 5.39 -10.24 -23.15
CA THR A 74 5.34 -11.70 -22.99
C THR A 74 6.53 -12.27 -22.21
N SER A 75 7.43 -11.41 -21.71
CA SER A 75 8.60 -11.82 -20.91
C SER A 75 8.70 -11.03 -19.60
N LEU A 76 9.17 -11.68 -18.53
CA LEU A 76 9.39 -11.04 -17.23
C LEU A 76 10.43 -9.92 -17.31
N HIS A 77 11.44 -10.07 -18.16
CA HIS A 77 12.41 -9.01 -18.43
C HIS A 77 11.73 -7.76 -18.98
N SER A 78 10.84 -7.91 -19.96
CA SER A 78 10.07 -6.79 -20.51
C SER A 78 9.12 -6.17 -19.48
N CYS A 79 8.54 -6.94 -18.54
CA CYS A 79 7.81 -6.35 -17.41
C CYS A 79 8.71 -5.40 -16.62
N ARG A 80 9.96 -5.81 -16.36
CA ARG A 80 10.93 -4.96 -15.66
C ARG A 80 11.29 -3.72 -16.46
N THR A 81 11.54 -3.80 -17.77
CA THR A 81 12.11 -2.67 -18.53
C THR A 81 11.08 -1.79 -19.24
N GLU A 82 9.88 -2.31 -19.55
CA GLU A 82 8.91 -1.69 -20.46
C GLU A 82 7.49 -1.50 -19.89
N ASN A 83 7.15 -2.12 -18.75
CA ASN A 83 5.83 -1.95 -18.13
C ASN A 83 5.69 -0.57 -17.48
N TYR A 84 5.45 0.46 -18.28
CA TYR A 84 5.14 1.82 -17.82
C TYR A 84 3.64 2.06 -17.95
N VAL A 85 2.91 1.86 -16.85
CA VAL A 85 1.46 2.03 -16.80
C VAL A 85 1.14 3.52 -16.98
N PRO A 86 0.22 3.91 -17.89
CA PRO A 86 -0.14 5.31 -18.07
C PRO A 86 -1.03 5.85 -16.94
N GLY A 87 -0.93 7.14 -16.64
CA GLY A 87 -1.69 7.79 -15.57
C GLY A 87 -0.88 8.86 -14.84
N LEU A 88 -1.33 9.23 -13.65
CA LEU A 88 -0.65 10.21 -12.79
C LEU A 88 -0.47 9.62 -11.39
N HIS A 89 0.70 9.77 -10.76
CA HIS A 89 0.85 9.30 -9.38
C HIS A 89 -0.06 10.13 -8.47
N LEU A 90 -0.78 9.44 -7.60
CA LEU A 90 -1.38 9.97 -6.40
C LEU A 90 -0.60 9.42 -5.22
N LEU A 91 0.05 10.31 -4.48
CA LEU A 91 0.67 10.03 -3.20
C LEU A 91 -0.27 10.53 -2.10
N THR A 92 -0.43 9.73 -1.06
CA THR A 92 -1.20 10.08 0.13
C THR A 92 -0.29 10.07 1.35
N PHE A 93 -0.36 11.13 2.13
CA PHE A 93 0.37 11.31 3.37
C PHE A 93 -0.61 11.57 4.51
N GLN A 94 -0.65 10.68 5.49
CA GLN A 94 -1.36 10.84 6.73
C GLN A 94 -0.50 11.63 7.72
N HIS A 95 -1.17 12.42 8.56
CA HIS A 95 -0.49 13.22 9.57
C HIS A 95 0.29 12.36 10.59
N PRO A 96 1.50 12.77 10.99
CA PRO A 96 2.28 13.89 10.45
C PRO A 96 2.97 13.51 9.13
N ARG A 97 2.96 14.41 8.13
CA ARG A 97 3.50 14.16 6.78
C ARG A 97 4.98 13.76 6.83
N ASN A 98 5.34 12.68 6.15
CA ASN A 98 6.71 12.24 5.96
C ASN A 98 6.96 11.95 4.46
N ASP A 99 7.69 12.83 3.78
CA ASP A 99 7.91 12.71 2.34
C ASP A 99 8.75 11.48 1.95
N SER A 100 9.57 10.94 2.86
CA SER A 100 10.37 9.72 2.62
C SER A 100 9.55 8.44 2.76
N GLN A 101 8.32 8.53 3.29
CA GLN A 101 7.45 7.38 3.51
C GLN A 101 5.98 7.77 3.27
N PRO A 102 5.54 7.81 2.00
CA PRO A 102 4.13 7.91 1.67
C PRO A 102 3.34 6.76 2.28
N ASP A 103 2.12 7.03 2.73
CA ASP A 103 1.24 6.01 3.33
C ASP A 103 0.45 5.23 2.27
N LYS A 104 0.26 5.83 1.08
CA LYS A 104 -0.30 5.16 -0.09
C LYS A 104 0.26 5.77 -1.38
N VAL A 105 0.53 4.92 -2.36
CA VAL A 105 0.87 5.32 -3.72
C VAL A 105 -0.01 4.56 -4.70
N SER A 106 -0.60 5.28 -5.65
CA SER A 106 -1.41 4.72 -6.73
C SER A 106 -1.22 5.50 -8.02
N ILE A 107 -1.52 4.90 -9.16
CA ILE A 107 -1.52 5.59 -10.46
C ILE A 107 -2.97 5.78 -10.88
N LEU A 108 -3.39 7.04 -11.03
CA LEU A 108 -4.74 7.39 -11.43
C LEU A 108 -4.85 7.47 -12.95
N ARG A 109 -5.92 6.89 -13.49
CA ARG A 109 -6.23 6.95 -14.93
C ARG A 109 -6.98 8.23 -15.34
N SER A 110 -7.46 9.01 -14.37
CA SER A 110 -8.07 10.33 -14.55
C SER A 110 -7.59 11.25 -13.43
N THR A 111 -7.44 12.55 -13.72
CA THR A 111 -7.01 13.56 -12.74
C THR A 111 -8.13 13.97 -11.79
N THR A 112 -8.75 13.01 -11.12
CA THR A 112 -9.86 13.25 -10.18
C THR A 112 -9.73 12.30 -9.00
N ILE A 113 -9.96 12.81 -7.80
CA ILE A 113 -10.08 12.01 -6.60
C ILE A 113 -11.15 12.61 -5.69
N ILE A 114 -12.03 11.73 -5.22
CA ILE A 114 -13.02 12.05 -4.20
C ILE A 114 -12.58 11.31 -2.94
N LEU A 115 -12.33 12.08 -1.90
CA LEU A 115 -12.05 11.58 -0.56
C LEU A 115 -13.37 11.41 0.16
N SER A 116 -13.71 10.16 0.48
CA SER A 116 -14.79 9.88 1.42
C SER A 116 -14.40 10.40 2.82
N PRO A 117 -15.38 10.83 3.63
CA PRO A 117 -15.10 11.26 4.98
C PRO A 117 -14.52 10.12 5.81
N THR A 118 -13.25 10.23 6.17
CA THR A 118 -12.61 9.36 7.14
C THR A 118 -12.44 10.13 8.45
N THR A 119 -12.75 9.48 9.57
CA THR A 119 -12.62 10.06 10.92
C THR A 119 -11.19 10.11 11.43
N GLU A 120 -10.22 9.74 10.60
CA GLU A 120 -8.86 9.45 11.01
C GLU A 120 -7.87 10.41 10.32
N MET A 121 -7.54 11.48 11.05
CA MET A 121 -6.38 12.37 10.87
C MET A 121 -6.38 13.31 9.65
N ASP A 122 -5.55 14.37 9.72
CA ASP A 122 -5.29 15.25 8.57
C ASP A 122 -4.59 14.45 7.46
N VAL A 123 -4.93 14.75 6.20
CA VAL A 123 -4.40 14.05 5.03
C VAL A 123 -3.91 15.05 4.00
N ALA A 124 -2.69 14.84 3.50
CA ALA A 124 -2.17 15.51 2.33
C ALA A 124 -2.18 14.54 1.12
N LEU A 125 -2.67 15.04 -0.01
CA LEU A 125 -2.63 14.37 -1.30
C LEU A 125 -1.68 15.10 -2.22
N GLN A 126 -0.95 14.36 -3.06
CA GLN A 126 -0.10 14.92 -4.09
C GLN A 126 -0.33 14.18 -5.40
N PHE A 127 -0.80 14.90 -6.41
CA PHE A 127 -0.68 14.48 -7.80
C PHE A 127 0.73 14.80 -8.31
N ARG A 128 1.40 13.84 -8.92
CA ARG A 128 2.75 14.01 -9.48
C ARG A 128 2.94 13.22 -10.77
N GLY A 129 3.52 13.87 -11.77
CA GLY A 129 3.88 13.26 -13.06
C GLY A 129 3.86 14.28 -14.18
N PHE A 130 3.80 13.81 -15.43
CA PHE A 130 3.87 14.67 -16.60
C PHE A 130 2.56 14.69 -17.37
N ILE A 131 2.20 15.88 -17.88
CA ILE A 131 1.06 16.09 -18.76
C ILE A 131 1.56 16.34 -20.18
N HIS A 132 1.00 15.60 -21.14
CA HIS A 132 1.27 15.73 -22.57
C HIS A 132 0.08 16.37 -23.28
N PRO A 133 0.20 17.58 -23.86
CA PRO A 133 -0.92 18.20 -24.59
C PRO A 133 -1.29 17.50 -25.91
N LEU A 134 -0.32 16.83 -26.54
CA LEU A 134 -0.48 16.00 -27.76
C LEU A 134 -1.31 16.68 -28.87
N TRP A 135 -0.97 17.91 -29.22
CA TRP A 135 -1.62 18.66 -30.31
C TRP A 135 -0.76 18.67 -31.58
N GLY A 136 -1.37 18.42 -32.73
CA GLY A 136 -0.73 18.53 -34.04
C GLY A 136 0.03 17.28 -34.46
N ALA A 137 0.25 17.15 -35.78
CA ALA A 137 1.10 16.11 -36.36
C ALA A 137 2.57 16.32 -35.94
N PRO A 138 3.40 15.28 -35.90
CA PRO A 138 4.83 15.43 -35.64
C PRO A 138 5.46 16.47 -36.58
N PRO A 139 6.52 17.19 -36.18
CA PRO A 139 7.23 18.12 -37.06
C PRO A 139 7.50 17.47 -38.43
N PRO A 140 7.22 18.15 -39.57
CA PRO A 140 7.15 19.60 -39.75
C PRO A 140 5.72 20.19 -39.85
N ALA A 141 4.77 19.76 -39.03
CA ALA A 141 3.43 20.37 -39.01
C ALA A 141 3.40 21.81 -38.46
N SER A 142 2.45 22.63 -38.93
CA SER A 142 2.25 24.01 -38.45
C SER A 142 1.91 24.03 -36.95
N ALA A 143 2.42 25.04 -36.23
CA ALA A 143 2.15 25.19 -34.81
C ALA A 143 0.64 25.37 -34.57
N PRO A 144 0.04 24.62 -33.63
CA PRO A 144 -1.38 24.74 -33.33
C PRO A 144 -1.69 26.14 -32.79
N THR A 145 -2.71 26.79 -33.36
CA THR A 145 -3.22 28.10 -32.91
C THR A 145 -4.03 28.02 -31.62
N GLU A 146 -4.35 26.81 -31.18
CA GLU A 146 -5.22 26.55 -30.05
C GLU A 146 -4.51 26.80 -28.72
N THR A 147 -5.26 27.27 -27.73
CA THR A 147 -4.75 27.51 -26.38
C THR A 147 -5.37 26.51 -25.42
N VAL A 148 -4.52 25.68 -24.81
CA VAL A 148 -4.95 24.77 -23.75
C VAL A 148 -4.86 25.49 -22.41
N SER A 149 -5.99 25.55 -21.72
CA SER A 149 -6.13 26.05 -20.36
C SER A 149 -6.42 24.89 -19.43
N MET A 150 -5.97 25.01 -18.17
CA MET A 150 -6.17 24.01 -17.13
C MET A 150 -6.77 24.68 -15.89
N TRP A 151 -7.67 23.98 -15.22
CA TRP A 151 -8.35 24.42 -14.02
C TRP A 151 -8.19 23.37 -12.92
N ALA A 152 -8.15 23.83 -11.67
CA ALA A 152 -8.28 22.99 -10.50
C ALA A 152 -9.73 23.05 -10.01
N ARG A 153 -10.37 21.89 -9.87
CA ARG A 153 -11.68 21.75 -9.25
C ARG A 153 -11.48 21.18 -7.85
N ILE A 154 -11.75 22.02 -6.85
CA ILE A 154 -11.36 21.77 -5.47
C ILE A 154 -12.53 21.99 -4.53
N GLN A 155 -12.59 21.19 -3.47
CA GLN A 155 -13.58 21.32 -2.41
C GLN A 155 -12.97 20.91 -1.07
N ARG A 156 -13.08 21.79 -0.07
CA ARG A 156 -12.71 21.58 1.35
C ARG A 156 -11.23 21.36 1.65
N LEU A 157 -10.35 21.65 0.70
CA LEU A 157 -8.91 21.42 0.84
C LEU A 157 -8.11 22.67 0.50
N HIS A 158 -7.03 22.89 1.26
CA HIS A 158 -6.00 23.84 0.86
C HIS A 158 -5.31 23.25 -0.36
N PHE A 159 -5.17 24.04 -1.42
CA PHE A 159 -4.66 23.55 -2.68
C PHE A 159 -3.48 24.40 -3.16
N GLU A 160 -2.44 23.74 -3.61
CA GLU A 160 -1.31 24.35 -4.31
C GLU A 160 -0.97 23.53 -5.55
N ALA A 161 -0.93 24.18 -6.70
CA ALA A 161 -0.47 23.55 -7.94
C ALA A 161 0.83 24.21 -8.42
N ARG A 162 1.75 23.35 -8.82
CA ARG A 162 3.01 23.69 -9.44
C ARG A 162 3.14 23.00 -10.78
N MET A 163 3.77 23.68 -11.73
CA MET A 163 3.99 23.16 -13.07
C MET A 163 5.36 23.57 -13.59
N ALA A 164 5.93 22.77 -14.47
CA ALA A 164 7.20 23.05 -15.12
C ALA A 164 7.17 24.41 -15.83
N SER A 165 8.26 25.19 -15.73
CA SER A 165 8.42 26.48 -16.41
C SER A 165 8.36 26.35 -17.95
N GLY A 166 8.69 25.19 -18.49
CA GLY A 166 8.67 24.90 -19.92
C GLY A 166 8.60 23.41 -20.21
N PRO A 167 8.56 23.03 -21.50
CA PRO A 167 8.52 21.64 -21.91
C PRO A 167 9.80 20.92 -21.49
N ASN A 168 9.67 19.71 -20.95
CA ASN A 168 10.78 18.85 -20.53
C ASN A 168 11.69 19.47 -19.45
N SER A 169 11.22 20.53 -18.78
CA SER A 169 11.90 21.15 -17.65
C SER A 169 11.50 20.46 -16.34
N SER A 170 12.45 20.34 -15.41
CA SER A 170 12.22 19.90 -14.04
C SER A 170 11.98 21.06 -13.06
N GLN A 171 12.16 22.31 -13.51
CA GLN A 171 11.97 23.50 -12.66
C GLN A 171 10.48 23.82 -12.53
N LEU A 172 9.96 23.66 -11.31
CA LEU A 172 8.56 23.89 -10.97
C LEU A 172 8.32 25.32 -10.49
N GLU A 173 7.25 25.94 -10.98
CA GLU A 173 6.72 27.21 -10.49
C GLU A 173 5.27 27.08 -10.03
N VAL A 174 4.83 27.95 -9.12
CA VAL A 174 3.45 27.94 -8.60
C VAL A 174 2.52 28.56 -9.64
N VAL A 175 1.51 27.78 -10.06
CA VAL A 175 0.48 28.20 -11.05
C VAL A 175 -0.91 28.36 -10.42
N GLY A 176 -1.03 28.09 -9.11
CA GLY A 176 -2.27 28.23 -8.37
C GLY A 176 -2.08 27.93 -6.88
N ARG A 177 -2.68 28.75 -6.02
CA ARG A 177 -2.71 28.53 -4.56
C ARG A 177 -4.02 29.07 -4.00
N TRP A 178 -4.79 28.21 -3.33
CA TRP A 178 -6.09 28.56 -2.76
C TRP A 178 -6.28 27.93 -1.37
N THR A 179 -7.02 28.62 -0.51
CA THR A 179 -7.39 28.12 0.82
C THR A 179 -8.59 27.20 0.74
N ALA A 180 -8.79 26.36 1.76
CA ALA A 180 -9.96 25.49 1.82
C ALA A 180 -11.26 26.30 1.84
N GLN A 181 -12.19 25.94 0.93
CA GLN A 181 -13.56 26.47 0.86
C GLN A 181 -14.56 25.31 0.93
N GLN A 182 -15.71 25.52 1.57
CA GLN A 182 -16.69 24.45 1.76
C GLN A 182 -17.42 24.07 0.46
N GLU A 183 -17.67 25.07 -0.37
CA GLU A 183 -18.26 24.90 -1.69
C GLU A 183 -17.24 24.38 -2.69
N LYS A 184 -17.76 23.78 -3.77
CA LYS A 184 -16.96 23.27 -4.86
C LYS A 184 -16.60 24.41 -5.81
N GLU A 185 -15.31 24.71 -5.93
CA GLU A 185 -14.81 25.79 -6.77
C GLU A 185 -14.07 25.26 -7.99
N LEU A 186 -14.19 25.98 -9.11
CA LEU A 186 -13.37 25.78 -10.31
C LEU A 186 -12.43 26.99 -10.46
N LYS A 187 -11.12 26.77 -10.30
CA LYS A 187 -10.10 27.83 -10.35
C LYS A 187 -9.19 27.65 -11.55
N LEU A 188 -8.98 28.72 -12.31
CA LEU A 188 -8.05 28.71 -13.45
C LEU A 188 -6.60 28.65 -12.95
N LEU A 189 -5.79 27.79 -13.56
CA LEU A 189 -4.35 27.73 -13.34
C LEU A 189 -3.65 28.66 -14.33
N SER A 190 -2.80 29.53 -13.82
CA SER A 190 -2.15 30.58 -14.60
C SER A 190 -0.78 30.90 -14.03
N ARG A 191 0.18 31.18 -14.91
CA ARG A 191 1.51 31.65 -14.52
C ARG A 191 1.45 33.10 -14.05
N ALA A 192 2.30 33.48 -13.09
CA ALA A 192 2.31 34.82 -12.52
C ALA A 192 2.71 35.90 -13.54
N ASP A 193 3.50 35.53 -14.55
CA ASP A 193 3.93 36.40 -15.64
C ASP A 193 2.90 36.53 -16.78
N GLY A 194 1.76 35.83 -16.69
CA GLY A 194 0.71 35.81 -17.71
C GLY A 194 1.07 35.00 -18.96
N THR A 195 2.20 34.28 -18.98
CA THR A 195 2.56 33.43 -20.12
C THR A 195 1.67 32.18 -20.18
N LYS A 196 1.63 31.55 -21.36
CA LYS A 196 0.79 30.36 -21.58
C LYS A 196 1.23 29.23 -20.65
N LEU A 197 0.26 28.55 -20.05
CA LEU A 197 0.52 27.38 -19.20
C LEU A 197 1.26 26.28 -19.98
N PHE A 198 0.87 26.04 -21.23
CA PHE A 198 1.58 25.19 -22.17
C PHE A 198 2.16 26.06 -23.30
N SER A 199 3.49 26.17 -23.37
CA SER A 199 4.17 26.98 -24.39
C SER A 199 4.29 26.26 -25.73
N ASN A 200 4.45 24.94 -25.70
CA ASN A 200 4.45 24.04 -26.85
C ASN A 200 3.48 22.87 -26.63
N LEU A 201 2.56 22.69 -27.58
CA LEU A 201 1.54 21.65 -27.54
C LEU A 201 1.91 20.41 -28.35
N THR A 202 3.00 20.45 -29.13
CA THR A 202 3.36 19.37 -30.06
C THR A 202 3.78 18.10 -29.34
N ARG A 203 3.58 16.95 -30.01
CA ARG A 203 4.01 15.64 -29.51
C ARG A 203 5.51 15.63 -29.18
N GLY A 204 5.86 14.99 -28.06
CA GLY A 204 7.22 14.93 -27.54
C GLY A 204 7.54 15.98 -26.47
N ASN A 205 6.64 16.96 -26.27
CA ASN A 205 6.73 17.88 -25.14
C ASN A 205 5.85 17.41 -23.99
N HIS A 206 6.45 17.32 -22.81
CA HIS A 206 5.72 17.06 -21.57
C HIS A 206 5.98 18.16 -20.53
N TYR A 207 5.10 18.25 -19.54
CA TYR A 207 5.22 19.24 -18.47
C TYR A 207 5.06 18.54 -17.14
N LEU A 208 6.07 18.62 -16.27
CA LEU A 208 5.98 18.14 -14.92
C LEU A 208 4.90 18.94 -14.16
N VAL A 209 3.97 18.25 -13.52
CA VAL A 209 2.92 18.83 -12.70
C VAL A 209 2.97 18.20 -11.31
N GLN A 210 2.85 19.06 -10.31
CA GLN A 210 2.73 18.68 -8.91
C GLN A 210 1.57 19.47 -8.31
N ALA A 211 0.46 18.82 -8.01
CA ALA A 211 -0.68 19.45 -7.34
C ALA A 211 -0.89 18.83 -5.97
N GLU A 212 -0.90 19.65 -4.93
CA GLU A 212 -1.04 19.24 -3.54
C GLU A 212 -2.36 19.73 -2.96
N GLY A 213 -3.07 18.82 -2.31
CA GLY A 213 -4.30 19.09 -1.58
C GLY A 213 -4.14 18.70 -0.12
N TYR A 214 -4.37 19.60 0.81
CA TYR A 214 -4.30 19.34 2.25
C TYR A 214 -5.68 19.49 2.89
N LEU A 215 -6.14 18.40 3.49
CA LEU A 215 -7.41 18.31 4.19
C LEU A 215 -7.17 18.28 5.69
N ASN A 216 -7.67 19.31 6.38
CA ASN A 216 -7.70 19.36 7.84
C ASN A 216 -8.88 18.55 8.37
N ASN A 217 -8.66 17.84 9.48
CA ASN A 217 -9.61 17.05 10.26
C ASN A 217 -10.75 17.89 10.87
N SER A 218 -10.80 19.19 10.60
CA SER A 218 -11.90 20.08 11.00
C SER A 218 -13.22 19.83 10.24
N GLY A 219 -13.30 18.83 9.36
CA GLY A 219 -14.32 18.75 8.32
C GLY A 219 -15.42 17.70 8.49
N SER A 220 -16.47 18.02 9.27
CA SER A 220 -17.92 17.64 9.15
C SER A 220 -18.39 16.23 8.70
N GLY A 221 -17.53 15.23 8.48
CA GLY A 221 -17.94 13.92 7.98
C GLY A 221 -18.50 13.95 6.54
N GLN A 222 -18.02 14.86 5.69
CA GLN A 222 -18.46 15.02 4.29
C GLN A 222 -17.33 14.75 3.31
N ALA A 223 -17.67 14.40 2.07
CA ALA A 223 -16.68 14.15 1.02
C ALA A 223 -15.95 15.42 0.58
N SER A 224 -14.69 15.27 0.19
CA SER A 224 -13.84 16.33 -0.39
C SER A 224 -13.38 15.92 -1.78
N GLU A 225 -13.09 16.87 -2.65
CA GLU A 225 -12.78 16.59 -4.05
C GLU A 225 -11.59 17.42 -4.53
N MET A 226 -10.67 16.77 -5.24
CA MET A 226 -9.53 17.38 -5.91
C MET A 226 -9.45 16.84 -7.34
N ALA A 227 -9.54 17.71 -8.34
CA ALA A 227 -9.40 17.33 -9.73
C ALA A 227 -8.69 18.39 -10.58
N LEU A 228 -7.98 17.95 -11.62
CA LEU A 228 -7.46 18.82 -12.68
C LEU A 228 -8.33 18.64 -13.92
N ILE A 229 -8.73 19.76 -14.53
CA ILE A 229 -9.59 19.82 -15.71
C ILE A 229 -8.89 20.64 -16.78
N TRP A 230 -9.09 20.30 -18.05
CA TRP A 230 -8.57 21.08 -19.17
C TRP A 230 -9.54 21.13 -20.34
N ASN A 231 -9.36 22.07 -21.26
CA ASN A 231 -10.24 22.26 -22.43
C ASN A 231 -9.73 21.54 -23.70
N ARG A 232 -8.68 20.74 -23.60
CA ARG A 232 -8.05 20.06 -24.75
C ARG A 232 -8.92 18.95 -25.34
N THR A 233 -9.73 18.29 -24.52
CA THR A 233 -10.56 17.14 -24.89
C THR A 233 -11.99 17.55 -25.21
N LEU A 234 -12.57 18.43 -24.38
CA LEU A 234 -13.90 18.99 -24.53
C LEU A 234 -13.88 20.52 -24.34
N PRO A 235 -14.65 21.30 -25.12
CA PRO A 235 -14.68 22.77 -25.00
C PRO A 235 -15.08 23.28 -23.62
N GLY A 236 -15.97 22.56 -22.92
CA GLY A 236 -16.43 22.89 -21.56
C GLY A 236 -15.51 22.43 -20.43
N GLY A 237 -14.36 21.83 -20.77
CA GLY A 237 -13.43 21.24 -19.83
C GLY A 237 -13.80 19.79 -19.48
N SER A 238 -12.81 18.91 -19.43
CA SER A 238 -12.95 17.58 -18.82
C SER A 238 -11.76 17.25 -17.95
N GLU A 239 -11.92 16.23 -17.10
CA GLU A 239 -10.79 15.60 -16.42
C GLU A 239 -9.79 15.06 -17.47
N ILE A 240 -8.51 15.05 -17.11
CA ILE A 240 -7.44 14.66 -18.01
C ILE A 240 -7.33 13.14 -17.96
N SER A 241 -7.47 12.49 -19.12
CA SER A 241 -7.39 11.04 -19.26
C SER A 241 -5.93 10.56 -19.27
N PHE A 242 -5.69 9.32 -18.80
CA PHE A 242 -4.41 8.62 -18.81
C PHE A 242 -3.66 8.66 -20.15
N LEU A 243 -4.35 8.82 -21.28
CA LEU A 243 -3.75 9.04 -22.61
C LEU A 243 -2.77 10.22 -22.63
N PHE A 244 -3.02 11.24 -21.81
CA PHE A 244 -2.24 12.47 -21.72
C PHE A 244 -1.41 12.55 -20.43
N LEU A 245 -1.43 11.50 -19.60
CA LEU A 245 -0.76 11.46 -18.30
C LEU A 245 0.34 10.41 -18.31
N GLU A 246 1.56 10.87 -18.15
CA GLU A 246 2.72 10.02 -17.93
C GLU A 246 3.09 10.07 -16.44
N PRO A 247 3.20 8.94 -15.75
CA PRO A 247 3.63 8.93 -14.36
C PRO A 247 5.03 9.50 -14.17
N TYR A 248 5.33 9.98 -12.96
CA TYR A 248 6.62 10.57 -12.64
C TYR A 248 7.78 9.61 -12.87
N ARG A 249 8.84 10.14 -13.49
CA ARG A 249 10.08 9.44 -13.83
C ARG A 249 11.23 10.41 -13.71
N SER A 250 12.13 10.18 -12.75
CA SER A 250 13.34 11.00 -12.57
C SER A 250 14.59 10.36 -13.18
N GLY A 251 14.60 9.04 -13.36
CA GLY A 251 15.80 8.28 -13.71
C GLY A 251 16.83 8.16 -12.57
N SER A 252 16.48 8.57 -11.34
CA SER A 252 17.32 8.45 -10.14
C SER A 252 16.53 7.79 -9.00
N CYS A 253 17.04 6.68 -8.46
CA CYS A 253 16.32 5.88 -7.47
C CYS A 253 16.95 5.90 -6.06
N SER A 254 18.17 6.40 -5.94
CA SER A 254 18.96 6.32 -4.69
C SER A 254 18.40 7.17 -3.55
N GLU A 255 17.55 8.15 -3.85
CA GLU A 255 16.93 9.04 -2.87
C GLU A 255 15.76 8.37 -2.13
N TYR A 256 15.22 7.28 -2.69
CA TYR A 256 14.06 6.60 -2.13
C TYR A 256 14.46 5.53 -1.12
N MET A 257 14.04 5.74 0.13
CA MET A 257 14.41 4.88 1.26
C MET A 257 13.35 3.82 1.58
N SER A 258 12.10 3.99 1.15
CA SER A 258 11.01 3.04 1.42
C SER A 258 10.40 2.49 0.13
N CYS A 259 9.73 1.33 0.21
CA CYS A 259 9.09 0.69 -0.95
C CYS A 259 8.09 1.61 -1.66
N LEU A 260 7.17 2.23 -0.90
CA LEU A 260 6.18 3.13 -1.48
C LEU A 260 6.81 4.40 -2.06
N ALA A 261 7.82 4.98 -1.41
CA ALA A 261 8.55 6.12 -1.97
C ALA A 261 9.26 5.72 -3.28
N CYS A 262 9.89 4.55 -3.33
CA CYS A 262 10.53 4.01 -4.53
C CYS A 262 9.55 3.89 -5.69
N LEU A 263 8.36 3.36 -5.42
CA LEU A 263 7.30 3.18 -6.43
C LEU A 263 6.47 4.44 -6.68
N SER A 264 6.87 5.59 -6.13
CA SER A 264 6.40 6.91 -6.58
C SER A 264 7.13 7.41 -7.83
N ASP A 265 8.12 6.66 -8.29
CA ASP A 265 8.87 6.87 -9.54
C ASP A 265 8.86 5.59 -10.39
N GLN A 266 8.30 5.68 -11.59
CA GLN A 266 8.19 4.51 -12.46
C GLN A 266 9.51 4.05 -13.09
N SER A 267 10.59 4.82 -12.97
CA SER A 267 11.94 4.41 -13.38
C SER A 267 12.54 3.36 -12.43
N CYS A 268 11.95 3.23 -11.24
CA CYS A 268 12.48 2.47 -10.12
C CYS A 268 11.68 1.20 -9.83
N GLY A 269 12.31 0.29 -9.09
CA GLY A 269 11.69 -0.91 -8.54
C GLY A 269 12.28 -1.21 -7.17
N TRP A 270 11.48 -1.80 -6.28
CA TRP A 270 11.91 -2.08 -4.91
C TRP A 270 12.48 -3.50 -4.78
N CYS A 271 13.61 -3.61 -4.10
CA CYS A 271 14.26 -4.88 -3.82
C CYS A 271 14.06 -5.26 -2.34
N SER A 272 13.16 -6.19 -2.06
CA SER A 272 12.80 -6.54 -0.67
C SER A 272 13.93 -7.23 0.10
N SER A 273 14.80 -8.01 -0.57
CA SER A 273 15.88 -8.76 0.10
C SER A 273 16.98 -7.89 0.66
N VAL A 274 17.28 -6.76 0.02
CA VAL A 274 18.30 -5.81 0.50
C VAL A 274 17.70 -4.48 0.98
N SER A 275 16.37 -4.38 1.00
CA SER A 275 15.60 -3.19 1.35
C SER A 275 16.09 -1.92 0.65
N ARG A 276 16.26 -1.97 -0.69
CA ARG A 276 16.74 -0.83 -1.49
C ARG A 276 15.91 -0.59 -2.74
N CYS A 277 15.83 0.68 -3.11
CA CYS A 277 15.27 1.11 -4.38
C CYS A 277 16.34 1.05 -5.49
N LEU A 278 16.04 0.36 -6.60
CA LEU A 278 16.96 0.17 -7.71
C LEU A 278 16.34 0.65 -9.02
N LEU A 279 17.18 1.06 -9.97
CA LEU A 279 16.73 1.39 -11.33
C LEU A 279 16.27 0.13 -12.06
N ARG A 280 15.11 0.22 -12.74
CA ARG A 280 14.55 -0.91 -13.50
C ARG A 280 15.47 -1.41 -14.60
N ASN A 281 16.18 -0.50 -15.28
CA ASN A 281 17.10 -0.84 -16.37
C ASN A 281 18.54 -1.13 -15.90
N SER A 282 18.83 -1.08 -14.60
CA SER A 282 20.16 -1.42 -14.09
C SER A 282 20.44 -2.92 -14.25
N ALA A 283 21.71 -3.28 -14.39
CA ALA A 283 22.16 -4.67 -14.33
C ALA A 283 22.09 -5.24 -12.90
N ASP A 284 21.86 -4.39 -11.89
CA ASP A 284 21.77 -4.79 -10.50
C ASP A 284 20.60 -5.77 -10.30
N THR A 285 20.96 -6.93 -9.77
CA THR A 285 20.04 -8.01 -9.44
C THR A 285 19.63 -7.94 -7.98
N CYS A 286 18.41 -8.38 -7.68
CA CYS A 286 17.97 -8.63 -6.32
C CYS A 286 18.45 -10.01 -5.88
N PRO A 287 19.49 -10.12 -5.03
CA PRO A 287 19.95 -11.41 -4.55
C PRO A 287 18.88 -12.03 -3.64
N GLU A 288 18.79 -13.35 -3.61
CA GLU A 288 18.07 -14.04 -2.54
C GLU A 288 18.87 -13.99 -1.24
N GLU A 289 18.17 -13.85 -0.12
CA GLU A 289 18.79 -14.09 1.18
C GLU A 289 18.99 -15.60 1.35
N ASP A 290 20.22 -15.96 1.73
CA ASP A 290 20.77 -17.28 2.02
C ASP A 290 19.74 -18.37 2.36
N GLY A 291 19.66 -19.42 1.52
CA GLY A 291 18.68 -20.49 1.68
C GLY A 291 18.96 -21.71 0.81
N ASP A 292 20.06 -22.41 1.11
CA ASP A 292 20.34 -23.87 1.06
C ASP A 292 19.54 -24.81 0.11
N LEU A 293 19.03 -24.32 -1.01
CA LEU A 293 18.40 -25.08 -2.08
C LEU A 293 19.07 -24.66 -3.37
N LYS A 294 19.74 -25.62 -4.02
CA LYS A 294 20.39 -25.50 -5.32
C LYS A 294 19.38 -25.17 -6.43
N GLY A 295 18.94 -23.93 -6.48
CA GLY A 295 18.26 -23.29 -7.60
C GLY A 295 18.66 -21.83 -7.57
N GLU A 296 19.14 -21.29 -8.69
CA GLU A 296 19.42 -19.87 -8.85
C GLU A 296 18.09 -19.09 -8.81
N GLY A 297 17.53 -18.92 -7.61
CA GLY A 297 16.34 -18.14 -7.36
C GLY A 297 16.71 -16.66 -7.32
N TRP A 298 16.33 -15.91 -8.34
CA TRP A 298 16.44 -14.45 -8.32
C TRP A 298 15.07 -13.89 -7.93
N ARG A 299 14.99 -13.14 -6.82
CA ARG A 299 13.76 -12.39 -6.52
C ARG A 299 13.60 -11.25 -7.52
N HIS A 300 12.38 -11.04 -7.98
CA HIS A 300 12.11 -9.92 -8.88
C HIS A 300 11.95 -8.61 -8.11
N LEU A 301 12.32 -7.49 -8.75
CA LEU A 301 12.00 -6.16 -8.24
C LEU A 301 10.47 -6.03 -8.15
N LEU A 302 9.96 -5.54 -7.02
CA LEU A 302 8.56 -5.13 -6.93
C LEU A 302 8.37 -3.88 -7.78
N LEU A 303 7.38 -3.91 -8.67
CA LEU A 303 7.05 -2.79 -9.57
C LEU A 303 5.67 -2.18 -9.29
N ALA A 304 4.88 -2.82 -8.44
CA ALA A 304 3.49 -2.48 -8.20
C ALA A 304 3.29 -2.09 -6.72
N PRO A 305 2.79 -0.87 -6.40
CA PRO A 305 2.67 -0.38 -5.03
C PRO A 305 1.85 -1.27 -4.09
N GLN A 306 0.87 -2.00 -4.62
CA GLN A 306 0.02 -2.90 -3.83
C GLN A 306 0.76 -4.11 -3.24
N HIS A 307 1.99 -4.39 -3.69
CA HIS A 307 2.83 -5.47 -3.16
C HIS A 307 3.87 -4.96 -2.16
N CYS A 308 3.92 -3.65 -1.88
CA CYS A 308 4.76 -3.15 -0.80
C CYS A 308 4.22 -3.63 0.55
N PRO A 309 5.09 -4.12 1.45
CA PRO A 309 4.68 -4.46 2.81
C PRO A 309 4.18 -3.19 3.51
N LEU A 310 3.00 -3.26 4.11
CA LEU A 310 2.42 -2.15 4.87
C LEU A 310 2.62 -2.40 6.37
N CYS A 311 2.85 -1.33 7.14
CA CYS A 311 2.99 -1.47 8.58
C CYS A 311 1.74 -2.10 9.20
N GLU A 312 0.55 -1.76 8.69
CA GLU A 312 -0.73 -2.25 9.15
C GLU A 312 -0.92 -3.77 8.96
N GLU A 313 -0.06 -4.44 8.17
CA GLU A 313 -0.07 -5.89 7.98
C GLU A 313 0.65 -6.65 9.09
N TYR A 314 1.57 -6.00 9.81
CA TYR A 314 2.27 -6.65 10.92
C TYR A 314 1.30 -6.88 12.10
N ARG A 315 1.16 -8.16 12.46
CA ARG A 315 0.34 -8.61 13.60
C ARG A 315 1.16 -8.88 14.86
N ASP A 316 2.47 -8.80 14.77
CA ASP A 316 3.40 -9.07 15.86
C ASP A 316 4.27 -7.84 16.15
N CYS A 317 4.44 -7.51 17.43
CA CYS A 317 5.23 -6.36 17.85
C CYS A 317 6.70 -6.49 17.46
N SER A 318 7.29 -7.68 17.62
CA SER A 318 8.71 -7.88 17.32
C SER A 318 8.97 -7.73 15.83
N ALA A 319 8.11 -8.28 14.97
CA ALA A 319 8.19 -8.09 13.52
C ALA A 319 7.98 -6.63 13.12
N CYS A 320 6.95 -5.97 13.67
CA CYS A 320 6.67 -4.55 13.42
C CYS A 320 7.85 -3.63 13.78
N THR A 321 8.49 -3.87 14.92
CA THR A 321 9.58 -3.02 15.43
C THR A 321 10.96 -3.35 14.86
N GLN A 322 11.10 -4.49 14.17
CA GLN A 322 12.27 -4.78 13.35
C GLN A 322 12.30 -3.95 12.07
N ASP A 323 11.12 -3.62 11.53
CA ASP A 323 11.02 -2.73 10.37
C ASP A 323 11.42 -1.30 10.78
N PRO A 324 12.45 -0.69 10.16
CA PRO A 324 12.92 0.63 10.55
C PRO A 324 11.87 1.73 10.37
N TYR A 325 10.85 1.49 9.54
CA TYR A 325 9.83 2.45 9.15
C TYR A 325 8.49 2.28 9.87
N CYS A 326 8.37 1.29 10.76
CA CYS A 326 7.14 1.03 11.51
C CYS A 326 7.33 1.23 13.02
N GLU A 327 6.21 1.41 13.73
CA GLU A 327 6.15 1.47 15.18
C GLU A 327 4.88 0.78 15.70
N TRP A 328 5.00 0.14 16.86
CA TRP A 328 3.91 -0.58 17.50
C TRP A 328 3.16 0.32 18.46
N GLN A 329 1.85 0.46 18.24
CA GLN A 329 1.00 1.30 19.08
C GLN A 329 0.58 0.55 20.35
N ILE A 330 0.79 1.19 21.51
CA ILE A 330 0.42 0.63 22.83
C ILE A 330 -0.88 1.25 23.35
N ASN A 331 -1.22 2.44 22.89
CA ASN A 331 -2.23 3.31 23.51
C ASN A 331 -3.28 3.76 22.51
N SER A 332 -3.80 2.85 21.67
CA SER A 332 -4.98 3.17 20.87
C SER A 332 -6.17 3.28 21.82
N SER A 333 -6.93 4.37 21.71
CA SER A 333 -8.08 4.69 22.58
C SER A 333 -9.18 3.60 22.58
N LYS A 334 -9.05 2.61 21.69
CA LYS A 334 -9.82 1.36 21.67
C LYS A 334 -9.01 0.28 22.38
N LYS A 335 -9.38 0.02 23.63
CA LYS A 335 -8.83 -1.05 24.47
C LYS A 335 -8.75 -2.37 23.69
N GLY A 336 -7.55 -2.78 23.25
CA GLY A 336 -7.30 -4.07 22.60
C GLY A 336 -6.81 -4.03 21.14
N ASP A 337 -6.78 -2.87 20.49
CA ASP A 337 -6.20 -2.74 19.14
C ASP A 337 -4.71 -2.42 19.23
N TYR A 338 -3.90 -3.47 19.42
CA TYR A 338 -2.47 -3.37 19.16
C TYR A 338 -2.25 -3.37 17.65
N GLN A 339 -1.98 -2.20 17.10
CA GLN A 339 -1.81 -2.00 15.66
C GLN A 339 -0.39 -1.52 15.39
N CYS A 340 0.25 -2.14 14.40
CA CYS A 340 1.49 -1.62 13.84
C CYS A 340 1.14 -0.48 12.86
N SER A 341 1.90 0.61 12.92
CA SER A 341 1.66 1.80 12.12
C SER A 341 2.97 2.41 11.65
N ARG A 342 2.91 3.38 10.74
CA ARG A 342 4.10 4.12 10.32
C ARG A 342 4.77 4.79 11.52
N ARG A 343 6.10 4.72 11.57
CA ARG A 343 6.92 5.37 12.58
C ARG A 343 6.74 6.90 12.61
N GLY A 344 6.63 7.44 13.82
CA GLY A 344 6.46 8.88 14.06
C GLY A 344 5.01 9.37 14.02
N ARG A 345 4.01 8.48 14.06
CA ARG A 345 2.59 8.87 14.12
C ARG A 345 2.13 9.14 15.55
N LEU A 346 2.57 8.33 16.51
CA LEU A 346 2.11 8.42 17.90
C LEU A 346 3.28 8.42 18.89
N ASP A 347 3.19 9.32 19.86
CA ASP A 347 4.12 9.36 20.99
C ASP A 347 3.92 8.15 21.93
N GLY A 348 5.01 7.60 22.44
CA GLY A 348 5.00 6.43 23.31
C GLY A 348 4.87 5.07 22.59
N SER A 349 4.91 5.05 21.26
CA SER A 349 4.96 3.81 20.47
C SER A 349 6.28 3.06 20.64
N ILE A 350 6.24 1.72 20.54
CA ILE A 350 7.43 0.87 20.61
C ILE A 350 8.11 0.86 19.25
N ARG A 351 9.44 1.02 19.25
CA ARG A 351 10.28 1.07 18.04
C ARG A 351 11.48 0.14 18.08
N ASP A 352 11.64 -0.58 19.19
CA ASP A 352 12.70 -1.56 19.39
C ASP A 352 12.05 -2.87 19.86
N PRO A 353 12.40 -4.03 19.27
CA PRO A 353 11.87 -5.32 19.67
C PRO A 353 12.02 -5.64 21.16
N LYS A 354 13.04 -5.08 21.84
CA LYS A 354 13.24 -5.25 23.29
C LYS A 354 12.17 -4.58 24.13
N GLY A 355 11.51 -3.55 23.60
CA GLY A 355 10.39 -2.88 24.25
C GLY A 355 9.07 -3.63 24.10
N CYS A 356 9.00 -4.64 23.24
CA CYS A 356 7.78 -5.39 22.98
C CYS A 356 7.33 -6.21 24.19
N PRO A 357 6.01 -6.25 24.47
CA PRO A 357 5.48 -7.14 25.49
C PRO A 357 5.71 -8.60 25.08
N LYS A 358 5.95 -9.45 26.07
CA LYS A 358 6.07 -10.90 25.82
C LYS A 358 4.77 -11.45 25.22
N VAL A 359 4.91 -12.20 24.14
CA VAL A 359 3.80 -12.96 23.51
C VAL A 359 3.23 -13.98 24.50
N CYS A 360 1.96 -14.37 24.34
CA CYS A 360 1.27 -15.24 25.31
C CYS A 360 2.08 -16.50 25.62
N ASN A 361 2.60 -17.20 24.60
CA ASN A 361 3.36 -18.45 24.80
C ASN A 361 4.68 -18.31 25.58
N GLN A 362 5.21 -17.09 25.74
CA GLN A 362 6.43 -16.83 26.52
C GLN A 362 6.13 -16.51 27.99
N ARG A 363 4.87 -16.24 28.34
CA ARG A 363 4.43 -15.95 29.70
C ARG A 363 4.26 -17.26 30.45
N LYS A 364 5.04 -17.46 31.51
CA LYS A 364 5.15 -18.76 32.20
C LYS A 364 4.25 -18.89 33.42
N THR A 365 3.63 -17.80 33.84
CA THR A 365 2.76 -17.79 35.02
C THR A 365 1.39 -17.25 34.65
N CYS A 366 0.35 -17.74 35.35
CA CYS A 366 -1.01 -17.25 35.14
C CYS A 366 -1.12 -15.72 35.34
N GLY A 367 -0.48 -15.18 36.39
CA GLY A 367 -0.51 -13.74 36.66
C GLY A 367 0.10 -12.91 35.53
N GLU A 368 1.23 -13.36 34.97
CA GLU A 368 1.83 -12.73 33.80
C GLU A 368 0.95 -12.88 32.56
N CYS A 369 0.35 -14.07 32.35
CA CYS A 369 -0.52 -14.36 31.22
C CYS A 369 -1.74 -13.42 31.15
N LEU A 370 -2.41 -13.22 32.28
CA LEU A 370 -3.65 -12.44 32.38
C LEU A 370 -3.40 -10.94 32.58
N SER A 371 -2.17 -10.52 32.88
CA SER A 371 -1.81 -9.11 33.06
C SER A 371 -2.01 -8.31 31.77
N ASN A 372 -2.98 -7.38 31.79
CA ASN A 372 -3.26 -6.38 30.75
C ASN A 372 -3.38 -6.94 29.32
N SER A 373 -3.79 -8.21 29.16
CA SER A 373 -3.92 -8.85 27.86
C SER A 373 -5.31 -9.44 27.67
N SER A 374 -6.11 -8.82 26.80
CA SER A 374 -7.41 -9.35 26.36
C SER A 374 -7.28 -10.50 25.36
N GLN A 375 -6.07 -10.77 24.84
CA GLN A 375 -5.85 -11.75 23.77
C GLN A 375 -5.27 -13.08 24.28
N CYS A 376 -4.72 -13.09 25.49
CA CYS A 376 -4.16 -14.30 26.10
C CYS A 376 -5.17 -15.02 26.99
N ALA A 377 -5.07 -16.35 27.00
CA ALA A 377 -5.76 -17.22 27.95
C ALA A 377 -4.74 -18.15 28.63
N TRP A 378 -4.96 -18.43 29.90
CA TRP A 378 -4.16 -19.35 30.70
C TRP A 378 -4.84 -20.70 30.80
N CYS A 379 -4.13 -21.77 30.45
CA CYS A 379 -4.58 -23.13 30.67
C CYS A 379 -3.94 -23.72 31.92
N GLU A 380 -4.74 -24.06 32.93
CA GLU A 380 -4.21 -24.61 34.18
C GLU A 380 -3.72 -26.04 34.01
N SER A 381 -4.43 -26.90 33.27
CA SER A 381 -4.03 -28.30 33.07
C SER A 381 -2.72 -28.45 32.31
N ALA A 382 -2.45 -27.54 31.38
CA ALA A 382 -1.24 -27.53 30.57
C ALA A 382 -0.13 -26.60 31.13
N GLN A 383 -0.40 -25.85 32.20
CA GLN A 383 0.49 -24.81 32.76
C GLN A 383 1.07 -23.89 31.68
N ALA A 384 0.22 -23.47 30.74
CA ALA A 384 0.65 -22.77 29.54
C ALA A 384 -0.27 -21.59 29.22
N CYS A 385 0.34 -20.45 28.91
CA CYS A 385 -0.34 -19.30 28.36
C CYS A 385 -0.40 -19.41 26.83
N PHE A 386 -1.52 -19.03 26.22
CA PHE A 386 -1.73 -19.13 24.78
C PHE A 386 -2.66 -18.04 24.27
N TYR A 387 -2.70 -17.82 22.96
CA TYR A 387 -3.66 -16.89 22.35
C TYR A 387 -5.04 -17.52 22.34
N PHE A 388 -6.06 -16.84 22.88
CA PHE A 388 -7.42 -17.37 22.93
C PHE A 388 -7.96 -17.74 21.54
N ALA A 389 -7.65 -16.93 20.52
CA ALA A 389 -8.02 -17.20 19.12
C ALA A 389 -7.44 -18.51 18.56
N ALA A 390 -6.37 -19.04 19.16
CA ALA A 390 -5.74 -20.30 18.77
C ALA A 390 -6.23 -21.51 19.60
N TYR A 391 -7.22 -21.35 20.48
CA TYR A 391 -7.69 -22.44 21.34
C TYR A 391 -8.07 -23.70 20.56
N LEU A 392 -8.94 -23.55 19.55
CA LEU A 392 -9.47 -24.67 18.76
C LEU A 392 -8.38 -25.39 17.94
N THR A 393 -7.37 -24.67 17.48
CA THR A 393 -6.27 -25.24 16.69
C THR A 393 -5.16 -25.81 17.56
N LYS A 394 -4.93 -25.23 18.74
CA LYS A 394 -3.88 -25.64 19.68
C LYS A 394 -4.29 -26.86 20.52
N TYR A 395 -5.56 -26.95 20.93
CA TYR A 395 -6.06 -28.03 21.78
C TYR A 395 -7.25 -28.77 21.14
N PRO A 396 -7.10 -29.33 19.92
CA PRO A 396 -8.20 -29.96 19.20
C PRO A 396 -8.78 -31.18 19.92
N TYR A 397 -7.99 -31.81 20.81
CA TYR A 397 -8.37 -33.00 21.57
C TYR A 397 -8.72 -32.71 23.04
N GLY A 398 -8.87 -31.45 23.43
CA GLY A 398 -9.27 -31.09 24.80
C GLY A 398 -8.17 -31.25 25.85
N GLU A 399 -6.91 -31.12 25.45
CA GLU A 399 -5.74 -31.10 26.35
C GLU A 399 -5.80 -29.94 27.35
N CYS A 400 -6.45 -28.84 26.95
CA CYS A 400 -6.88 -27.78 27.84
C CYS A 400 -8.37 -27.94 28.15
N ARG A 401 -8.68 -28.32 29.40
CA ARG A 401 -10.08 -28.57 29.82
C ARG A 401 -10.82 -27.31 30.28
N ASP A 402 -10.08 -26.31 30.75
CA ASP A 402 -10.58 -25.04 31.28
C ASP A 402 -9.52 -23.95 31.06
N TRP A 403 -9.95 -22.72 30.84
CA TRP A 403 -9.06 -21.58 30.61
C TRP A 403 -9.52 -20.34 31.36
N TYR A 404 -8.56 -19.53 31.78
CA TYR A 404 -8.79 -18.21 32.38
C TYR A 404 -8.42 -17.13 31.36
N ASP A 405 -9.22 -16.09 31.26
CA ASP A 405 -8.96 -14.91 30.45
C ASP A 405 -9.16 -13.61 31.27
N SER A 406 -8.72 -12.47 30.75
CA SER A 406 -8.85 -11.18 31.46
C SER A 406 -10.19 -10.47 31.21
N VAL A 407 -11.04 -11.02 30.33
CA VAL A 407 -12.27 -10.38 29.83
C VAL A 407 -13.52 -10.97 30.48
N HIS A 408 -13.63 -12.29 30.57
CA HIS A 408 -14.80 -13.01 31.06
C HIS A 408 -14.56 -13.64 32.44
N SER A 409 -13.29 -13.85 32.79
CA SER A 409 -12.89 -14.44 34.05
C SER A 409 -12.46 -13.34 35.01
N VAL A 410 -13.02 -13.31 36.23
CA VAL A 410 -12.34 -12.63 37.34
C VAL A 410 -10.94 -13.25 37.40
N PRO A 411 -9.83 -12.49 37.44
CA PRO A 411 -8.49 -13.03 37.37
C PRO A 411 -8.17 -13.82 38.65
N GLN A 412 -8.66 -15.04 38.71
CA GLN A 412 -8.38 -16.00 39.76
C GLN A 412 -7.45 -17.03 39.15
N CYS A 413 -6.18 -16.65 39.04
CA CYS A 413 -5.14 -17.65 38.94
C CYS A 413 -5.27 -18.59 40.13
N LYS A 414 -5.60 -19.85 39.88
CA LYS A 414 -5.82 -20.82 40.94
C LYS A 414 -4.51 -20.99 41.72
N GLN A 415 -4.55 -20.66 43.01
CA GLN A 415 -3.46 -20.91 43.94
C GLN A 415 -3.88 -22.03 44.88
N CYS A 416 -3.86 -23.28 44.42
CA CYS A 416 -4.22 -24.42 45.27
C CYS A 416 -3.35 -24.49 46.54
N SER A 417 -2.09 -24.02 46.45
CA SER A 417 -1.15 -23.93 47.57
C SER A 417 -1.49 -22.86 48.61
N ALA A 418 -2.43 -21.95 48.32
CA ALA A 418 -2.89 -20.94 49.26
C ALA A 418 -4.14 -21.39 50.06
N LEU A 419 -4.70 -22.55 49.72
CA LEU A 419 -5.86 -23.12 50.39
C LEU A 419 -5.36 -23.97 51.57
N ASN A 420 -5.76 -23.59 52.78
CA ASN A 420 -5.22 -24.18 54.01
C ASN A 420 -6.20 -25.18 54.65
N THR A 421 -7.35 -25.42 54.03
CA THR A 421 -8.36 -26.33 54.54
C THR A 421 -8.81 -27.31 53.45
N CYS A 422 -8.92 -28.59 53.83
CA CYS A 422 -9.39 -29.66 52.95
C CYS A 422 -10.73 -29.30 52.28
N THR A 423 -11.66 -28.67 53.01
CA THR A 423 -12.98 -28.31 52.49
C THR A 423 -12.94 -27.18 51.46
N GLU A 424 -12.01 -26.22 51.55
CA GLU A 424 -11.81 -25.19 50.51
C GLU A 424 -11.08 -25.76 49.30
N CYS A 425 -10.07 -26.61 49.53
CA CYS A 425 -9.31 -27.25 48.46
C CYS A 425 -10.21 -28.14 47.59
N LEU A 426 -11.02 -29.02 48.19
CA LEU A 426 -11.91 -29.92 47.45
C LEU A 426 -13.11 -29.20 46.82
N ARG A 427 -13.50 -28.02 47.32
CA ARG A 427 -14.50 -27.16 46.65
C ARG A 427 -13.93 -26.50 45.40
N THR A 428 -12.60 -26.37 45.29
CA THR A 428 -11.94 -25.75 44.16
C THR A 428 -11.66 -26.81 43.09
N PHE A 429 -12.38 -26.74 41.97
CA PHE A 429 -12.25 -27.67 40.85
C PHE A 429 -10.78 -27.75 40.37
N GLN A 430 -10.24 -28.96 40.19
CA GLN A 430 -8.85 -29.27 39.83
C GLN A 430 -7.77 -29.06 40.91
N CYS A 431 -8.11 -28.62 42.13
CA CYS A 431 -7.18 -28.71 43.27
C CYS A 431 -7.28 -30.08 43.95
N GLY A 432 -6.18 -30.57 44.53
CA GLY A 432 -6.11 -31.83 45.27
C GLY A 432 -5.49 -31.62 46.65
N TRP A 433 -6.01 -32.32 47.66
CA TRP A 433 -5.53 -32.24 49.04
C TRP A 433 -4.72 -33.48 49.40
N CYS A 434 -3.45 -33.30 49.74
CA CYS A 434 -2.60 -34.37 50.27
C CYS A 434 -2.71 -34.36 51.80
N GLY A 435 -3.69 -35.06 52.35
CA GLY A 435 -3.89 -35.09 53.81
C GLY A 435 -2.79 -35.88 54.53
N ASP A 436 -2.41 -35.42 55.72
CA ASP A 436 -1.61 -36.19 56.69
C ASP A 436 -2.41 -37.42 57.14
N TYR A 437 -1.75 -38.58 57.23
CA TYR A 437 -2.33 -39.84 57.69
C TYR A 437 -2.97 -39.71 59.08
N ASN A 438 -2.38 -38.90 59.96
CA ASN A 438 -2.85 -38.72 61.34
C ASN A 438 -3.91 -37.63 61.48
N ASN A 439 -3.97 -36.68 60.54
CA ASN A 439 -5.00 -35.64 60.52
C ASN A 439 -5.35 -35.23 59.08
N PRO A 440 -6.45 -35.79 58.52
CA PRO A 440 -6.86 -35.53 57.14
C PRO A 440 -7.22 -34.06 56.84
N THR A 441 -7.38 -33.22 57.88
CA THR A 441 -7.68 -31.80 57.75
C THR A 441 -6.45 -30.92 57.59
N ILE A 442 -5.24 -31.49 57.73
CA ILE A 442 -3.94 -30.83 57.56
C ILE A 442 -3.25 -31.49 56.35
N GLY A 443 -2.70 -30.69 55.43
CA GLY A 443 -2.16 -31.17 54.16
C GLY A 443 -1.39 -30.12 53.40
#